data_AF-A0A814SEF5-F1
#
_entry.id   AF-A0A814SEF5-F1
#
_cell.length_a   1.000
_cell.length_b   1.000
_cell.length_c   1.000
_cell.angle_alpha   90.00
_cell.angle_beta   90.00
_cell.angle_gamma   90.00
#
_symmetry.space_group_name_H-M   'P 1'
#
loop_
_entity.id
_entity.type
_entity.pdbx_description
1 polymer ?
#
loop_
_entity_poly.entity_id
_entity_poly.type
_entity_poly.pdbx_seq_one_letter_code
_entity_poly.pdbx_strand_id
1 'polypeptide(L)'
;MTEKMLTKHLEDSGLGPTIYGDNDSLAFGHGGCNEGFRSFLFGTAYSGKGAVIMTNSGDGSNLITEIVRSIAIAYDWDFHKPIMKTIVILTPSKLATFAGTYLLAEENATILITAQNNHLLVKQLWNGQDFLLYPESDTDFFVIENDFLVNFESSTDAIIIGLNFAGFKWPKMKEDENEKTFHALFSL
;
A
#
# COMPACT_ATOMS: atom_id res chain seq x y z
N MET A 1 -27.00 23.75 -2.50
CA MET A 1 -25.55 23.91 -2.76
C MET A 1 -24.81 22.63 -2.35
N THR A 2 -24.98 22.16 -1.13
CA THR A 2 -24.39 20.90 -0.63
C THR A 2 -24.72 19.67 -1.49
N GLU A 3 -25.97 19.51 -1.92
CA GLU A 3 -26.38 18.39 -2.79
C GLU A 3 -25.57 18.30 -4.09
N LYS A 4 -25.33 19.45 -4.75
CA LYS A 4 -24.49 19.51 -5.96
C LYS A 4 -23.02 19.21 -5.66
N MET A 5 -22.50 19.59 -4.49
CA MET A 5 -21.11 19.28 -4.12
C MET A 5 -20.89 17.80 -3.86
N LEU A 6 -21.93 17.08 -3.42
CA LEU A 6 -21.89 15.67 -3.04
C LEU A 6 -22.45 14.73 -4.12
N THR A 7 -22.78 15.25 -5.30
CA THR A 7 -23.18 14.44 -6.44
C THR A 7 -21.93 13.90 -7.12
N LYS A 8 -21.84 12.57 -7.31
CA LYS A 8 -20.75 11.96 -8.08
C LYS A 8 -20.78 12.43 -9.54
N HIS A 9 -19.60 12.79 -10.03
CA HIS A 9 -19.32 13.09 -11.43
C HIS A 9 -18.33 12.05 -11.98
N LEU A 10 -17.29 12.48 -12.70
CA LEU A 10 -16.26 11.59 -13.25
C LEU A 10 -15.35 11.07 -12.13
N GLU A 11 -14.99 9.77 -12.16
CA GLU A 11 -14.02 9.15 -11.24
C GLU A 11 -14.29 9.42 -9.75
N ASP A 12 -15.55 9.27 -9.34
CA ASP A 12 -16.02 9.50 -7.96
C ASP A 12 -15.80 10.92 -7.41
N SER A 13 -15.50 11.89 -8.28
CA SER A 13 -15.31 13.29 -7.89
C SER A 13 -16.65 14.02 -7.72
N GLY A 14 -16.77 14.81 -6.66
CA GLY A 14 -17.84 15.80 -6.48
C GLY A 14 -17.43 17.17 -7.03
N LEU A 15 -18.02 18.24 -6.49
CA LEU A 15 -17.53 19.61 -6.75
C LEU A 15 -16.60 20.05 -5.61
N GLY A 16 -15.38 19.50 -5.62
CA GLY A 16 -14.37 19.72 -4.59
C GLY A 16 -13.96 18.41 -3.92
N PRO A 17 -14.81 17.76 -3.12
CA PRO A 17 -14.46 16.52 -2.42
C PRO A 17 -14.50 15.29 -3.35
N THR A 18 -13.74 14.25 -2.99
CA THR A 18 -13.99 12.89 -3.45
C THR A 18 -15.23 12.35 -2.74
N ILE A 19 -16.07 11.60 -3.47
CA ILE A 19 -17.32 11.02 -2.97
C ILE A 19 -17.16 9.51 -2.82
N TYR A 20 -17.58 8.98 -1.68
CA TYR A 20 -17.51 7.56 -1.34
C TYR A 20 -18.90 7.00 -1.05
N GLY A 21 -19.10 5.71 -1.35
CA GLY A 21 -20.39 5.04 -1.12
C GLY A 21 -21.53 5.68 -1.90
N ASP A 22 -22.77 5.27 -1.61
CA ASP A 22 -24.00 5.80 -2.23
C ASP A 22 -25.15 5.73 -1.22
N ASN A 23 -26.24 6.47 -1.46
CA ASN A 23 -27.43 6.49 -0.60
C ASN A 23 -27.06 6.73 0.89
N ASP A 24 -27.55 5.90 1.81
CA ASP A 24 -27.33 6.06 3.25
C ASP A 24 -25.84 5.96 3.67
N SER A 25 -24.99 5.36 2.84
CA SER A 25 -23.53 5.29 3.07
C SER A 25 -22.75 6.41 2.38
N LEU A 26 -23.43 7.38 1.76
CA LEU A 26 -22.79 8.50 1.07
C LEU A 26 -21.86 9.24 2.03
N ALA A 27 -20.61 9.35 1.63
CA ALA A 27 -19.58 10.08 2.35
C ALA A 27 -18.73 10.91 1.40
N PHE A 28 -17.99 11.85 1.96
CA PHE A 28 -17.15 12.76 1.22
C PHE A 28 -15.85 13.00 1.98
N GLY A 29 -14.77 13.24 1.24
CA GLY A 29 -13.50 13.53 1.84
C GLY A 29 -12.55 14.26 0.90
N HIS A 30 -11.47 14.78 1.47
CA HIS A 30 -10.40 15.40 0.71
C HIS A 30 -9.10 15.36 1.50
N GLY A 31 -8.01 14.99 0.86
CA GLY A 31 -6.66 15.08 1.41
C GLY A 31 -6.05 16.46 1.15
N GLY A 32 -5.13 16.89 1.99
CA GLY A 32 -4.32 18.08 1.73
C GLY A 32 -2.84 17.77 1.90
N CYS A 33 -2.02 18.34 1.03
CA CYS A 33 -0.58 18.16 1.03
C CYS A 33 0.09 19.50 0.75
N ASN A 34 1.01 19.89 1.63
CA ASN A 34 1.95 20.99 1.40
C ASN A 34 3.34 20.54 1.92
N GLU A 35 4.39 21.27 1.59
CA GLU A 35 5.73 20.98 2.11
C GLU A 35 5.71 21.03 3.65
N GLY A 36 6.00 19.90 4.29
CA GLY A 36 5.95 19.75 5.75
C GLY A 36 4.56 19.62 6.37
N PHE A 37 3.47 19.53 5.60
CA PHE A 37 2.11 19.40 6.14
C PHE A 37 1.26 18.36 5.41
N ARG A 38 0.41 17.66 6.17
CA ARG A 38 -0.64 16.77 5.64
C ARG A 38 -1.97 17.05 6.32
N SER A 39 -3.07 16.94 5.61
CA SER A 39 -4.41 17.00 6.17
C SER A 39 -5.35 15.99 5.55
N PHE A 40 -6.42 15.69 6.27
CA PHE A 40 -7.50 14.82 5.82
C PHE A 40 -8.82 15.30 6.40
N LEU A 41 -9.81 15.47 5.53
CA LEU A 41 -11.21 15.68 5.86
C LEU A 41 -11.98 14.44 5.42
N PHE A 42 -12.86 13.94 6.28
CA PHE A 42 -13.86 12.94 5.94
C PHE A 42 -15.17 13.21 6.66
N GLY A 43 -16.30 12.97 5.99
CA GLY A 43 -17.63 13.08 6.57
C GLY A 43 -18.66 12.23 5.86
N THR A 44 -19.63 11.71 6.60
CA THR A 44 -20.82 11.04 6.05
C THR A 44 -21.94 12.06 5.85
N ALA A 45 -22.67 11.97 4.74
CA ALA A 45 -23.71 12.91 4.39
C ALA A 45 -24.94 12.81 5.31
N TYR A 46 -25.25 11.59 5.79
CA TYR A 46 -26.49 11.31 6.52
C TYR A 46 -26.26 10.94 7.99
N SER A 47 -25.22 10.16 8.31
CA SER A 47 -24.99 9.69 9.70
C SER A 47 -24.34 10.73 10.61
N GLY A 48 -23.86 11.87 10.06
CA GLY A 48 -23.24 12.95 10.82
C GLY A 48 -21.85 12.63 11.40
N LYS A 49 -21.30 11.44 11.11
CA LYS A 49 -19.94 11.04 11.48
C LYS A 49 -18.92 11.71 10.55
N GLY A 50 -17.84 12.26 11.11
CA GLY A 50 -16.76 12.88 10.34
C GLY A 50 -15.59 13.35 11.20
N ALA A 51 -14.44 13.60 10.57
CA ALA A 51 -13.23 14.08 11.23
C ALA A 51 -12.42 14.99 10.29
N VAL A 52 -11.69 15.93 10.89
CA VAL A 52 -10.64 16.71 10.24
C VAL A 52 -9.37 16.52 11.03
N ILE A 53 -8.30 16.09 10.35
CA ILE A 53 -7.01 15.81 10.95
C ILE A 53 -5.97 16.61 10.17
N MET A 54 -5.05 17.27 10.89
CA MET A 54 -3.97 18.05 10.32
C MET A 54 -2.67 17.70 11.03
N THR A 55 -1.59 17.62 10.29
CA THR A 55 -0.24 17.30 10.80
C THR A 55 0.77 18.25 10.18
N ASN A 56 1.83 18.54 10.94
CA ASN A 56 2.94 19.40 10.57
C ASN A 56 4.22 18.58 10.29
N SER A 57 4.05 17.45 9.61
CA SER A 57 5.15 16.64 9.11
C SER A 57 4.88 16.24 7.65
N GLY A 58 5.94 16.18 6.85
CA GLY A 58 5.89 15.65 5.48
C GLY A 58 5.43 14.18 5.42
N ASP A 59 5.69 13.42 6.48
CA ASP A 59 5.31 12.01 6.59
C ASP A 59 4.03 11.80 7.45
N GLY A 60 3.29 12.87 7.70
CA GLY A 60 2.13 12.85 8.59
C GLY A 60 0.94 11.99 8.14
N SER A 61 0.93 11.52 6.89
CA SER A 61 -0.16 10.69 6.34
C SER A 61 -0.35 9.38 7.10
N ASN A 62 0.74 8.70 7.50
CA ASN A 62 0.64 7.46 8.27
C ASN A 62 0.01 7.70 9.65
N LEU A 63 0.37 8.82 10.29
CA LEU A 63 -0.24 9.22 11.56
C LEU A 63 -1.72 9.55 11.40
N ILE A 64 -2.11 10.23 10.30
CA ILE A 64 -3.52 10.51 9.99
C ILE A 64 -4.33 9.20 9.91
N THR A 65 -3.80 8.18 9.23
CA THR A 65 -4.46 6.86 9.11
C THR A 65 -4.69 6.22 10.48
N GLU A 66 -3.70 6.24 11.37
CA GLU A 66 -3.84 5.67 12.70
C GLU A 66 -4.81 6.47 13.59
N ILE A 67 -4.82 7.80 13.46
CA ILE A 67 -5.79 8.66 14.16
C ILE A 67 -7.21 8.35 13.68
N VAL A 68 -7.46 8.25 12.37
CA VAL A 68 -8.82 7.98 11.87
C VAL A 68 -9.30 6.58 12.26
N ARG A 69 -8.41 5.57 12.26
CA ARG A 69 -8.69 4.22 12.77
C ARG A 69 -9.04 4.24 14.26
N SER A 70 -8.32 5.03 15.05
CA SER A 70 -8.58 5.20 16.48
C SER A 70 -9.93 5.89 16.73
N ILE A 71 -10.27 6.91 15.94
CA ILE A 71 -11.60 7.56 15.97
C ILE A 71 -12.68 6.54 15.61
N ALA A 72 -12.48 5.75 14.55
CA ALA A 72 -13.45 4.76 14.12
C ALA A 72 -13.74 3.71 15.22
N ILE A 73 -12.72 3.29 15.97
CA ILE A 73 -12.90 2.40 17.13
C ILE A 73 -13.60 3.13 18.28
N ALA A 74 -13.13 4.32 18.65
CA ALA A 74 -13.64 5.06 19.82
C ALA A 74 -15.10 5.52 19.68
N TYR A 75 -15.54 5.77 18.44
CA TYR A 75 -16.88 6.26 18.11
C TYR A 75 -17.73 5.24 17.34
N ASP A 76 -17.27 3.99 17.25
CA ASP A 76 -17.94 2.87 16.55
C ASP A 76 -18.44 3.26 15.14
N TRP A 77 -17.51 3.70 14.30
CA TRP A 77 -17.78 3.97 12.89
C TRP A 77 -17.64 2.68 12.11
N ASP A 78 -18.61 2.32 11.27
CA ASP A 78 -18.59 1.12 10.42
C ASP A 78 -17.57 1.17 9.26
N PHE A 79 -16.77 2.23 9.21
CA PHE A 79 -15.81 2.53 8.16
C PHE A 79 -14.50 3.00 8.79
N HIS A 80 -13.40 2.94 8.02
CA HIS A 80 -12.04 3.21 8.52
C HIS A 80 -11.60 2.36 9.72
N LYS A 81 -12.32 1.26 10.04
CA LYS A 81 -11.85 0.26 11.01
C LYS A 81 -10.58 -0.42 10.47
N PRO A 82 -9.64 -0.83 11.33
CA PRO A 82 -8.52 -1.67 10.91
C PRO A 82 -9.03 -2.98 10.27
N ILE A 83 -8.38 -3.39 9.19
CA ILE A 83 -8.65 -4.68 8.56
C ILE A 83 -7.82 -5.74 9.29
N MET A 84 -8.49 -6.74 9.86
CA MET A 84 -7.81 -7.88 10.49
C MET A 84 -7.40 -8.87 9.42
N LYS A 85 -6.10 -9.12 9.28
CA LYS A 85 -5.53 -10.13 8.39
C LYS A 85 -4.92 -11.29 9.17
N THR A 86 -4.94 -12.47 8.57
CA THR A 86 -4.31 -13.67 9.13
C THR A 86 -2.93 -13.85 8.49
N ILE A 87 -1.91 -14.06 9.32
CA ILE A 87 -0.57 -14.40 8.83
C ILE A 87 -0.46 -15.93 8.76
N VAL A 88 -0.21 -16.45 7.57
CA VAL A 88 0.03 -17.89 7.35
C VAL A 88 1.50 -18.21 7.64
N ILE A 89 1.78 -19.45 8.06
CA ILE A 89 3.17 -19.90 8.24
C ILE A 89 3.62 -20.60 6.97
N LEU A 90 4.63 -20.04 6.30
CA LEU A 90 5.28 -20.66 5.15
C LEU A 90 6.57 -21.36 5.59
N THR A 91 6.92 -22.44 4.90
CA THR A 91 8.20 -23.10 5.15
C THR A 91 9.36 -22.21 4.69
N PRO A 92 10.54 -22.30 5.33
CA PRO A 92 11.72 -21.54 4.88
C PRO A 92 12.08 -21.80 3.41
N SER A 93 11.89 -23.03 2.93
CA SER A 93 12.12 -23.39 1.53
C SER A 93 11.15 -22.69 0.57
N LYS A 94 9.87 -22.60 0.92
CA LYS A 94 8.88 -21.86 0.13
C LYS A 94 9.19 -20.36 0.15
N LEU A 95 9.50 -19.81 1.31
CA LEU A 95 9.80 -18.39 1.47
C LEU A 95 11.04 -17.96 0.66
N ALA A 96 12.06 -18.83 0.61
CA ALA A 96 13.27 -18.61 -0.18
C ALA A 96 12.98 -18.51 -1.69
N THR A 97 11.90 -19.09 -2.20
CA THR A 97 11.55 -19.00 -3.63
C THR A 97 11.17 -17.58 -4.07
N PHE A 98 10.68 -16.74 -3.14
CA PHE A 98 10.33 -15.34 -3.42
C PHE A 98 11.55 -14.41 -3.34
N ALA A 99 12.62 -14.82 -2.67
CA ALA A 99 13.83 -14.00 -2.54
C ALA A 99 14.50 -13.79 -3.91
N GLY A 100 15.06 -12.59 -4.11
CA GLY A 100 15.71 -12.20 -5.35
C GLY A 100 15.52 -10.71 -5.66
N THR A 101 16.04 -10.29 -6.81
CA THR A 101 15.91 -8.92 -7.30
C THR A 101 14.76 -8.83 -8.28
N TYR A 102 13.98 -7.75 -8.19
CA TYR A 102 12.89 -7.46 -9.11
C TYR A 102 13.08 -6.07 -9.69
N LEU A 103 12.88 -5.94 -11.00
CA LEU A 103 13.14 -4.72 -11.75
C LEU A 103 11.88 -4.24 -12.46
N LEU A 104 11.43 -3.03 -12.14
CA LEU A 104 10.48 -2.29 -12.94
C LEU A 104 11.24 -1.40 -13.93
N ALA A 105 11.47 -1.92 -15.13
CA ALA A 105 12.33 -1.30 -16.14
C ALA A 105 11.84 0.09 -16.57
N GLU A 106 10.53 0.30 -16.67
CA GLU A 106 9.92 1.57 -17.11
C GLU A 106 10.24 2.72 -16.14
N GLU A 107 10.34 2.43 -14.84
CA GLU A 107 10.61 3.39 -13.78
C GLU A 107 12.08 3.36 -13.31
N ASN A 108 12.92 2.51 -13.92
CA ASN A 108 14.27 2.20 -13.46
C ASN A 108 14.34 1.90 -11.95
N ALA A 109 13.29 1.25 -11.42
CA ALA A 109 13.14 0.98 -10.00
C ALA A 109 13.48 -0.48 -9.71
N THR A 110 14.39 -0.70 -8.76
CA THR A 110 14.85 -2.04 -8.37
C THR A 110 14.58 -2.31 -6.91
N ILE A 111 13.97 -3.45 -6.60
CA ILE A 111 13.78 -3.94 -5.23
C ILE A 111 14.55 -5.24 -5.02
N LEU A 112 15.15 -5.39 -3.84
CA LEU A 112 15.75 -6.61 -3.36
C LEU A 112 14.85 -7.23 -2.30
N ILE A 113 14.42 -8.47 -2.52
CA ILE A 113 13.61 -9.23 -1.58
C ILE A 113 14.47 -10.30 -0.91
N THR A 114 14.47 -10.32 0.42
CA THR A 114 15.17 -11.33 1.23
C THR A 114 14.19 -12.03 2.16
N ALA A 115 14.31 -13.35 2.26
CA ALA A 115 13.51 -14.14 3.20
C ALA A 115 14.11 -14.05 4.61
N GLN A 116 13.30 -13.67 5.59
CA GLN A 116 13.69 -13.61 7.01
C GLN A 116 12.58 -14.21 7.86
N ASN A 117 12.89 -15.22 8.67
CA ASN A 117 11.90 -15.90 9.51
C ASN A 117 10.66 -16.34 8.70
N ASN A 118 9.48 -15.75 8.97
CA ASN A 118 8.21 -16.00 8.28
C ASN A 118 7.70 -14.74 7.52
N HIS A 119 8.62 -13.88 7.06
CA HIS A 119 8.30 -12.67 6.28
C HIS A 119 9.37 -12.41 5.22
N LEU A 120 9.04 -11.55 4.26
CA LEU A 120 9.99 -11.05 3.28
C LEU A 120 10.34 -9.61 3.61
N LEU A 121 11.64 -9.32 3.71
CA LEU A 121 12.14 -7.94 3.75
C LEU A 121 12.35 -7.46 2.32
N VAL A 122 11.65 -6.39 1.96
CA VAL A 122 11.79 -5.71 0.67
C VAL A 122 12.61 -4.45 0.86
N LYS A 123 13.72 -4.33 0.14
CA LYS A 123 14.56 -3.14 0.14
C LYS A 123 14.51 -2.44 -1.21
N GLN A 124 14.14 -1.17 -1.20
CA GLN A 124 14.14 -0.28 -2.36
C GLN A 124 15.57 0.22 -2.61
N LEU A 125 16.14 -0.05 -3.79
CA LEU A 125 17.54 0.29 -4.07
C LEU A 125 17.76 1.76 -4.43
N TRP A 126 16.70 2.50 -4.78
CA TRP A 126 16.80 3.90 -5.21
C TRP A 126 16.83 4.91 -4.05
N ASN A 127 16.21 4.59 -2.91
CA ASN A 127 16.15 5.47 -1.72
C ASN A 127 16.59 4.77 -0.42
N GLY A 128 16.89 3.46 -0.48
CA GLY A 128 17.32 2.67 0.67
C GLY A 128 16.21 2.34 1.67
N GLN A 129 14.96 2.69 1.40
CA GLN A 129 13.83 2.35 2.27
C GLN A 129 13.54 0.86 2.23
N ASP A 130 13.00 0.34 3.33
CA ASP A 130 12.56 -1.04 3.43
C ASP A 130 11.19 -1.18 4.10
N PHE A 131 10.57 -2.33 3.86
CA PHE A 131 9.32 -2.72 4.50
C PHE A 131 9.21 -4.25 4.53
N LEU A 132 8.32 -4.74 5.40
CA LEU A 132 8.08 -6.16 5.58
C LEU A 132 6.80 -6.59 4.87
N LEU A 133 6.88 -7.73 4.21
CA LEU A 133 5.75 -8.44 3.62
C LEU A 133 5.44 -9.69 4.44
N TYR A 134 4.20 -9.79 4.88
CA TYR A 134 3.68 -10.90 5.65
C TYR A 134 2.78 -11.78 4.76
N PRO A 135 2.94 -13.11 4.80
CA PRO A 135 2.12 -14.01 3.98
C PRO A 135 0.67 -14.05 4.46
N GLU A 136 -0.26 -13.78 3.56
CA GLU A 136 -1.70 -14.03 3.72
C GLU A 136 -2.11 -15.37 3.09
N SER A 137 -1.39 -15.81 2.07
CA SER A 137 -1.56 -17.12 1.41
C SER A 137 -0.20 -17.66 0.93
N ASP A 138 -0.22 -18.72 0.10
CA ASP A 138 0.99 -19.27 -0.52
C ASP A 138 1.66 -18.32 -1.51
N THR A 139 0.95 -17.31 -2.03
CA THR A 139 1.46 -16.36 -3.04
C THR A 139 1.08 -14.91 -2.78
N ASP A 140 0.18 -14.65 -1.83
CA ASP A 140 -0.28 -13.31 -1.49
C ASP A 140 0.36 -12.87 -0.18
N PHE A 141 0.89 -11.66 -0.21
CA PHE A 141 1.54 -11.02 0.91
C PHE A 141 0.97 -9.64 1.11
N PHE A 142 1.11 -9.10 2.32
CA PHE A 142 0.65 -7.76 2.65
C PHE A 142 1.61 -7.03 3.57
N VAL A 143 1.52 -5.71 3.55
CA VAL A 143 2.19 -4.81 4.49
C VAL A 143 1.22 -4.50 5.64
N ILE A 144 1.67 -4.63 6.89
CA ILE A 144 0.78 -4.43 8.06
C ILE A 144 0.38 -2.95 8.19
N GLU A 145 1.31 -2.05 7.91
CA GLU A 145 1.18 -0.61 8.14
C GLU A 145 0.09 0.02 7.27
N ASN A 146 -0.05 -0.44 6.02
CA ASN A 146 -0.91 0.21 5.03
C ASN A 146 -1.73 -0.76 4.17
N ASP A 147 -1.87 -2.02 4.59
CA ASP A 147 -2.66 -3.09 3.95
C ASP A 147 -2.37 -3.39 2.47
N PHE A 148 -1.30 -2.82 1.90
CA PHE A 148 -0.96 -3.05 0.51
C PHE A 148 -0.70 -4.52 0.23
N LEU A 149 -1.40 -5.01 -0.80
CA LEU A 149 -1.28 -6.38 -1.27
C LEU A 149 -0.17 -6.50 -2.31
N VAL A 150 0.58 -7.59 -2.20
CA VAL A 150 1.59 -8.06 -3.16
C VAL A 150 1.22 -9.47 -3.56
N ASN A 151 1.00 -9.67 -4.86
CA ASN A 151 0.68 -10.99 -5.41
C ASN A 151 1.88 -11.49 -6.21
N PHE A 152 2.50 -12.59 -5.79
CA PHE A 152 3.58 -13.21 -6.54
C PHE A 152 3.03 -14.05 -7.69
N GLU A 153 3.60 -13.86 -8.88
CA GLU A 153 3.27 -14.63 -10.07
C GLU A 153 4.23 -15.81 -10.20
N SER A 154 3.67 -16.99 -10.49
CA SER A 154 4.42 -18.21 -10.74
C SER A 154 4.24 -18.68 -12.18
N SER A 155 5.28 -19.29 -12.73
CA SER A 155 5.24 -20.04 -13.99
C SER A 155 4.41 -21.33 -13.82
N THR A 156 4.13 -22.01 -14.93
CA THR A 156 3.51 -23.35 -14.96
C THR A 156 4.27 -24.39 -14.12
N ASP A 157 5.58 -24.20 -13.97
CA ASP A 157 6.46 -25.07 -13.16
C ASP A 157 6.58 -24.62 -11.69
N ALA A 158 5.67 -23.77 -11.21
CA ALA A 158 5.64 -23.21 -9.85
C ALA A 158 6.87 -22.36 -9.45
N ILE A 159 7.62 -21.87 -10.45
CA ILE A 159 8.75 -20.95 -10.25
C ILE A 159 8.24 -19.53 -10.15
N ILE A 160 8.65 -18.77 -9.14
CA ILE A 160 8.30 -17.35 -9.02
C ILE A 160 8.99 -16.54 -10.11
N ILE A 161 8.21 -15.89 -10.97
CA ILE A 161 8.68 -15.13 -12.13
C ILE A 161 8.52 -13.62 -11.97
N GLY A 162 7.76 -13.18 -10.97
CA GLY A 162 7.52 -11.77 -10.73
C GLY A 162 6.53 -11.55 -9.60
N LEU A 163 6.14 -10.29 -9.41
CA LEU A 163 5.07 -9.89 -8.51
C LEU A 163 4.26 -8.74 -9.09
N ASN A 164 3.03 -8.59 -8.62
CA ASN A 164 2.21 -7.41 -8.83
C ASN A 164 2.21 -6.60 -7.54
N PHE A 165 2.51 -5.30 -7.65
CA PHE A 165 2.48 -4.37 -6.54
C PHE A 165 2.10 -2.98 -7.04
N ALA A 166 1.14 -2.34 -6.36
CA ALA A 166 0.63 -1.01 -6.70
C ALA A 166 0.15 -0.86 -8.17
N GLY A 167 -0.37 -1.95 -8.76
CA GLY A 167 -0.80 -1.99 -10.16
C GLY A 167 0.32 -2.22 -11.18
N PHE A 168 1.57 -2.29 -10.74
CA PHE A 168 2.73 -2.55 -11.60
C PHE A 168 3.14 -4.02 -11.53
N LYS A 169 3.63 -4.53 -12.67
CA LYS A 169 4.28 -5.84 -12.76
C LYS A 169 5.78 -5.66 -12.56
N TRP A 170 6.32 -6.41 -11.63
CA TRP A 170 7.74 -6.42 -11.29
C TRP A 170 8.29 -7.80 -11.65
N PRO A 171 8.89 -7.98 -12.84
CA PRO A 171 9.58 -9.21 -13.20
C PRO A 171 10.73 -9.52 -12.23
N LYS A 172 10.87 -10.80 -11.88
CA LYS A 172 12.03 -11.30 -11.15
C LYS A 172 13.21 -11.40 -12.11
N MET A 173 14.35 -10.82 -11.74
CA MET A 173 15.56 -10.89 -12.52
C MET A 173 16.14 -12.31 -12.51
N LYS A 174 16.73 -12.72 -13.63
CA LYS A 174 17.52 -13.95 -13.71
C LYS A 174 18.84 -13.76 -12.94
N GLU A 175 19.39 -14.84 -12.37
CA GLU A 175 20.63 -14.78 -11.58
C GLU A 175 21.79 -14.08 -12.32
N ASP A 176 21.95 -14.34 -13.63
CA ASP A 176 23.01 -13.75 -14.47
C ASP A 176 22.89 -12.22 -14.68
N GLU A 177 21.69 -11.64 -14.47
CA GLU A 177 21.44 -10.21 -14.63
C GLU A 177 21.64 -9.44 -13.31
N ASN A 178 21.63 -10.14 -12.16
CA ASN A 178 21.85 -9.53 -10.86
C ASN A 178 23.26 -8.95 -10.74
N GLU A 179 24.30 -9.69 -11.14
CA GLU A 179 25.70 -9.24 -10.99
C GLU A 179 26.01 -7.94 -11.72
N LYS A 180 25.41 -7.73 -12.90
CA LYS A 180 25.61 -6.51 -13.71
C LYS A 180 24.96 -5.28 -13.06
N THR A 181 23.77 -5.44 -12.50
CA THR A 181 23.03 -4.36 -11.85
C THR A 181 23.66 -3.95 -10.52
N PHE A 182 24.14 -4.90 -9.72
CA PHE A 182 24.89 -4.60 -8.50
C PHE A 182 26.20 -3.85 -8.81
N HIS A 183 26.93 -4.22 -9.87
CA HIS A 183 28.10 -3.43 -10.27
C HIS A 183 27.73 -2.01 -10.72
N ALA A 184 26.65 -1.81 -11.47
CA ALA A 184 26.24 -0.48 -11.93
C ALA A 184 25.78 0.46 -10.79
N LEU A 185 25.12 -0.07 -9.76
CA LEU A 185 24.58 0.73 -8.65
C LEU A 185 25.63 1.12 -7.59
N PHE A 186 26.73 0.36 -7.46
CA PHE A 186 27.80 0.60 -6.48
C PHE A 186 29.09 1.21 -7.08
N SER A 187 29.06 1.66 -8.35
CA SER A 187 30.20 2.27 -9.05
C SER A 187 30.22 3.81 -9.03
N LEU A 188 29.52 4.47 -8.10
CA LEU A 188 29.51 5.92 -7.93
C LEU A 188 30.14 6.33 -6.59
#